data_AF-A0A8K0Y2W7-F1
#
_entry.id   AF-A0A8K0Y2W7-F1
#
_cell.length_a   1.000
_cell.length_b   1.000
_cell.length_c   1.000
_cell.angle_alpha   90.00
_cell.angle_beta   90.00
_cell.angle_gamma   90.00
#
_symmetry.space_group_name_H-M   'P 1'
#
loop_
_entity.id
_entity.type
_entity.pdbx_description
1 polymer ?
#
loop_
_entity_poly.entity_id
_entity_poly.type
_entity_poly.pdbx_seq_one_letter_code
_entity_poly.pdbx_strand_id
1 'polypeptide(L)' 'MNDFIARCRSCNTRIFIPDQGPCTDLEYMQYITAYNKQCKCGKNDWELVS' A
#
# COMPACT_ATOMS: atom_id res chain seq x y z
N MET A 1 10.75 12.25 6.39
CA MET A 1 10.36 10.84 6.22
C MET A 1 8.89 10.88 5.91
N ASN A 2 8.52 10.66 4.64
CA ASN A 2 7.11 10.63 4.25
C ASN A 2 6.67 9.18 4.36
N ASP A 3 6.02 8.82 5.46
CA ASP A 3 5.43 7.51 5.60
C ASP A 3 4.23 7.42 4.63
N PHE A 4 4.35 6.62 3.59
CA PHE A 4 3.26 6.42 2.63
C PHE A 4 2.21 5.50 3.23
N ILE A 5 0.93 5.87 3.11
CA ILE A 5 -0.17 5.04 3.59
C ILE A 5 -0.90 4.45 2.40
N ALA A 6 -0.85 3.14 2.23
CA ALA A 6 -1.75 2.48 1.29
C ALA A 6 -3.05 2.11 2.00
N ARG A 7 -4.18 2.46 1.39
CA ARG A 7 -5.53 2.13 1.85
C ARG A 7 -6.17 1.14 0.88
N CYS A 8 -6.88 0.16 1.42
CA CYS A 8 -7.74 -0.69 0.63
C CYS A 8 -9.05 0.03 0.34
N ARG A 9 -9.45 0.20 -0.93
CA ARG A 9 -10.67 0.95 -1.26
C ARG A 9 -11.94 0.23 -0.81
N SER A 10 -11.90 -1.10 -0.83
CA SER A 10 -13.07 -1.92 -0.49
C SER A 10 -13.36 -1.99 1.01
N CYS A 11 -12.33 -2.07 1.86
CA CYS A 11 -12.53 -2.27 3.31
C CYS A 11 -11.78 -1.27 4.19
N ASN A 12 -11.24 -0.20 3.60
CA ASN A 12 -10.51 0.86 4.29
C ASN A 12 -9.35 0.37 5.16
N THR A 13 -8.82 -0.83 4.90
CA THR A 13 -7.64 -1.34 5.59
C THR A 13 -6.44 -0.48 5.23
N ARG A 14 -5.70 0.00 6.22
CA ARG A 14 -4.53 0.86 6.02
C ARG A 14 -3.27 0.08 6.36
N ILE A 15 -2.25 0.25 5.54
CA ILE A 15 -0.91 -0.26 5.78
C ILE A 15 0.09 0.88 5.63
N PHE A 16 1.10 0.86 6.47
CA PHE A 16 2.24 1.75 6.35
C PHE A 16 3.23 1.15 5.36
N ILE A 17 3.66 1.96 4.41
CA ILE A 17 4.68 1.61 3.44
C ILE A 17 5.88 2.51 3.73
N PRO A 18 7.03 1.91 4.11
CA PRO A 18 8.23 2.68 4.38
C PRO A 18 8.67 3.41 3.11
N ASP A 19 9.18 4.63 3.24
CA ASP A 19 9.80 5.36 2.15
C ASP A 19 10.95 4.52 1.57
N GLN A 20 10.83 4.09 0.31
CA GLN A 20 11.84 3.30 -0.41
C GLN A 20 12.69 4.18 -1.34
N GLY A 21 12.57 5.52 -1.27
CA GLY A 21 13.24 6.45 -2.18
C GLY A 21 12.35 6.92 -3.34
N PRO A 22 12.91 7.55 -4.39
CA PRO A 22 12.21 8.46 -5.30
C PRO A 22 11.22 7.83 -6.31
N CYS A 23 10.88 6.54 -6.20
CA CYS A 23 9.95 5.82 -7.09
C CYS A 23 8.66 5.37 -6.35
N THR A 24 7.97 6.30 -5.71
CA THR A 24 6.94 6.00 -4.71
C THR A 24 5.64 5.37 -5.22
N ASP A 25 5.26 5.57 -6.48
CA ASP A 25 3.98 5.04 -7.00
C ASP A 25 4.09 3.60 -7.54
N LEU A 26 5.20 3.27 -8.21
CA LEU A 26 5.40 1.90 -8.71
C LEU A 26 5.81 0.93 -7.59
N GLU A 27 6.54 1.42 -6.59
CA GLU A 27 7.12 0.57 -5.56
C GLU A 27 6.15 0.19 -4.44
N TYR A 28 5.10 0.97 -4.16
CA TYR A 28 4.13 0.59 -3.14
C TYR A 28 3.32 -0.65 -3.55
N MET A 29 2.97 -0.77 -4.84
CA MET A 29 2.34 -1.98 -5.36
C MET A 29 3.29 -3.18 -5.27
N GLN A 30 4.57 -2.99 -5.59
CA GLN A 30 5.58 -4.04 -5.41
C GLN A 30 5.73 -4.44 -3.95
N TYR A 31 5.72 -3.50 -3.01
CA TYR A 31 5.75 -3.78 -1.57
C TYR A 31 4.53 -4.62 -1.16
N ILE A 32 3.33 -4.23 -1.59
CA ILE A 32 2.10 -4.98 -1.32
C ILE A 32 2.21 -6.41 -1.84
N THR A 33 2.68 -6.61 -3.07
CA THR A 33 2.84 -7.93 -3.66
C THR A 33 3.97 -8.73 -3.00
N ALA A 34 5.14 -8.13 -2.79
CA ALA A 34 6.32 -8.78 -2.22
C ALA A 34 6.10 -9.24 -0.77
N TYR A 35 5.37 -8.45 0.01
CA TYR A 35 5.03 -8.79 1.40
C TYR A 35 3.65 -9.45 1.53
N ASN A 36 3.04 -9.85 0.40
CA ASN A 36 1.73 -10.48 0.31
C ASN A 36 0.66 -9.78 1.17
N LYS A 37 0.66 -8.44 1.15
CA LYS A 37 -0.30 -7.62 1.89
C LYS A 37 -1.67 -7.76 1.22
N GLN A 38 -2.62 -8.30 1.97
CA GLN A 38 -3.98 -8.48 1.51
C GLN A 38 -4.93 -7.58 2.28
N CYS A 39 -5.95 -7.10 1.59
CA CYS A 39 -7.04 -6.40 2.23
C CYS A 39 -7.80 -7.34 3.16
N LYS A 40 -8.30 -6.83 4.30
CA LYS A 40 -9.13 -7.64 5.23
C LYS A 40 -10.39 -8.21 4.58
N CYS A 41 -10.91 -7.59 3.53
CA CYS A 41 -12.05 -8.11 2.77
C CYS A 41 -11.69 -9.10 1.65
N GLY A 42 -10.42 -9.46 1.49
CA GLY A 42 -9.96 -10.38 0.43
C GLY A 42 -9.91 -9.78 -0.98
N LYS A 43 -10.33 -8.52 -1.17
CA LYS A 43 -10.20 -7.80 -2.45
C LYS A 43 -8.92 -6.97 -2.42
N ASN A 44 -7.88 -7.38 -3.14
CA ASN A 44 -6.58 -6.69 -3.22
C ASN A 44 -6.65 -5.41 -4.07
N ASP A 45 -7.52 -4.48 -3.67
CA ASP A 45 -7.75 -3.21 -4.34
C ASP A 45 -7.22 -2.07 -3.48
N TRP A 46 -5.98 -1.66 -3.77
CA TRP A 46 -5.23 -0.67 -2.99
C TRP A 46 -5.20 0.70 -3.68
N GLU A 47 -5.07 1.75 -2.88
CA GLU A 47 -4.82 3.13 -3.30
C GLU A 47 -3.75 3.74 -2.39
N LEU A 48 -2.87 4.57 -2.96
CA LEU A 48 -1.94 5.37 -2.18
C LEU A 48 -2.68 6.61 -1.64
N VAL A 49 -2.66 6.80 -0.33
CA VAL A 49 -3.22 7.96 0.36
C VAL A 49 -2.01 8.73 0.89
N SER A 50 -1.59 9.74 0.12
CA SER A 50 -0.37 10.53 0.36
C SER A 50 -0.40 11.29 1.69
#